data_AF-A0A1V6BLE3-F1
#
_entry.id   AF-A0A1V6BLE3-F1
#
_cell.length_a   1.000
_cell.length_b   1.000
_cell.length_c   1.000
_cell.angle_alpha   90.00
_cell.angle_beta   90.00
_cell.angle_gamma   90.00
#
_symmetry.space_group_name_H-M   'P 1'
#
loop_
_entity.id
_entity.type
_entity.pdbx_description
1 polymer ?
#
loop_
_entity_poly.entity_id
_entity_poly.type
_entity_poly.pdbx_seq_one_letter_code
_entity_poly.pdbx_strand_id
1 'polypeptide(L)'
;MTLEDYFHILGLPADSSLDDVKKAYRQKARLYHPDINKSPDAIERFIAVTEAYDFLISNFDKVADDAESFRQAMEEWRKYRQDRSKRKANVYARASYITFKKTQLYKTTRIFDGTTIIFSLAISIMVIVYTVFGYIYRLKHPIPQFGKPSVLVFIMLLLLGILFFSISLIYLKDYRNSSKKRRKKRNRQE
;
A
#
# COMPACT_ATOMS: atom_id res chain seq x y z
N MET A 1 -9.86 -15.71 -15.00
CA MET A 1 -8.66 -15.52 -15.81
C MET A 1 -8.57 -16.67 -16.79
N THR A 2 -8.96 -16.41 -18.02
CA THR A 2 -8.88 -17.32 -19.16
C THR A 2 -7.56 -17.11 -19.90
N LEU A 3 -7.30 -17.93 -20.93
CA LEU A 3 -6.17 -17.71 -21.83
C LEU A 3 -6.28 -16.35 -22.53
N GLU A 4 -7.47 -15.98 -23.00
CA GLU A 4 -7.68 -14.69 -23.68
C GLU A 4 -7.38 -13.52 -22.75
N ASP A 5 -7.67 -13.62 -21.45
CA ASP A 5 -7.34 -12.57 -20.48
C ASP A 5 -5.83 -12.26 -20.46
N TYR A 6 -4.97 -13.28 -20.60
CA TYR A 6 -3.51 -13.09 -20.62
C TYR A 6 -3.03 -12.40 -21.91
N PHE A 7 -3.57 -12.77 -23.06
CA PHE A 7 -3.30 -12.07 -24.32
C PHE A 7 -3.86 -10.64 -24.29
N HIS A 8 -5.06 -10.45 -23.75
CA HIS A 8 -5.69 -9.14 -23.60
C HIS A 8 -4.90 -8.21 -22.68
N ILE A 9 -4.32 -8.72 -21.57
CA ILE A 9 -3.40 -7.95 -20.72
C ILE A 9 -2.18 -7.48 -21.51
N LEU A 10 -1.68 -8.28 -22.45
CA LEU A 10 -0.61 -7.88 -23.37
C LEU A 10 -1.11 -7.04 -24.56
N GLY A 11 -2.42 -6.89 -24.72
CA GLY A 11 -3.03 -6.14 -25.82
C GLY A 11 -2.91 -6.86 -27.16
N LEU A 12 -2.95 -8.19 -27.11
CA LEU A 12 -2.79 -9.09 -28.23
C LEU A 12 -4.07 -9.91 -28.43
N PRO A 13 -4.40 -10.30 -29.67
CA PRO A 13 -5.42 -11.31 -29.91
C PRO A 13 -4.92 -12.71 -29.51
N ALA A 14 -5.85 -13.64 -29.26
CA ALA A 14 -5.54 -14.99 -28.73
C ALA A 14 -4.74 -15.88 -29.69
N ASP A 15 -4.69 -15.53 -30.99
CA ASP A 15 -3.95 -16.20 -32.05
C ASP A 15 -2.53 -15.62 -32.27
N SER A 16 -2.08 -14.72 -31.39
CA SER A 16 -0.78 -14.06 -31.52
C SER A 16 0.39 -15.02 -31.32
N SER A 17 1.46 -14.81 -32.10
CA SER A 17 2.67 -15.62 -31.99
C SER A 17 3.48 -15.35 -30.72
N LEU A 18 4.38 -16.27 -30.37
CA LEU A 18 5.32 -16.10 -29.25
C LEU A 18 6.18 -14.83 -29.38
N ASP A 19 6.54 -14.46 -30.61
CA ASP A 19 7.34 -13.26 -30.87
C ASP A 19 6.54 -11.98 -30.68
N ASP A 20 5.25 -12.00 -31.00
CA ASP A 20 4.32 -10.90 -30.69
C ASP A 20 4.16 -10.75 -29.18
N VAL A 21 4.02 -11.84 -28.44
CA VAL A 21 3.98 -11.87 -26.97
C VAL A 21 5.22 -11.20 -26.38
N LYS A 22 6.42 -11.57 -26.84
CA LYS A 22 7.69 -10.96 -26.39
C LYS A 22 7.77 -9.47 -26.75
N LYS A 23 7.32 -9.09 -27.94
CA LYS A 23 7.35 -7.70 -28.40
C LYS A 23 6.39 -6.82 -27.59
N ALA A 24 5.16 -7.27 -27.38
CA ALA A 24 4.16 -6.58 -26.59
C ALA A 24 4.59 -6.42 -25.14
N TYR A 25 5.18 -7.46 -24.54
CA TYR A 25 5.74 -7.39 -23.20
C TYR A 25 6.80 -6.31 -23.07
N ARG A 26 7.80 -6.26 -23.97
CA ARG A 26 8.86 -5.22 -23.92
C ARG A 26 8.29 -3.80 -23.99
N GLN A 27 7.28 -3.58 -24.82
CA GLN A 27 6.62 -2.28 -24.95
C GLN A 27 5.85 -1.90 -23.68
N LYS A 28 5.03 -2.81 -23.15
CA LYS A 28 4.23 -2.56 -21.95
C LYS A 28 5.08 -2.46 -20.68
N ALA A 29 6.14 -3.27 -20.57
CA ALA A 29 7.08 -3.20 -19.45
C ALA A 29 7.74 -1.82 -19.37
N ARG A 30 8.17 -1.25 -20.51
CA ARG A 30 8.71 0.12 -20.55
C ARG A 30 7.64 1.17 -20.20
N LEU A 31 6.41 1.00 -20.69
CA LEU A 31 5.30 1.93 -20.45
C LEU A 31 4.86 1.97 -18.98
N TYR A 32 4.89 0.83 -18.28
CA TYR A 32 4.41 0.70 -16.90
C TYR A 32 5.55 0.65 -15.87
N HIS A 33 6.82 0.75 -16.28
CA HIS A 33 7.94 0.74 -15.34
C HIS A 33 7.82 1.89 -14.34
N PRO A 34 7.97 1.65 -13.02
CA PRO A 34 7.78 2.68 -11.98
C PRO A 34 8.76 3.85 -12.07
N ASP A 35 9.89 3.67 -12.76
CA ASP A 35 10.83 4.77 -13.01
C ASP A 35 10.33 5.75 -14.06
N ILE A 36 9.60 5.26 -15.07
CA ILE A 36 9.10 6.04 -16.21
C ILE A 36 7.67 6.53 -15.95
N ASN A 37 6.82 5.67 -15.38
CA ASN A 37 5.42 5.93 -15.13
C ASN A 37 5.17 6.04 -13.61
N LYS A 38 4.84 7.25 -13.15
CA LYS A 38 4.60 7.58 -11.75
C LYS A 38 3.12 7.48 -11.34
N SER A 39 2.25 7.01 -12.22
CA SER A 39 0.84 6.78 -11.91
C SER A 39 0.69 5.74 -10.79
N PRO A 40 -0.27 5.90 -9.86
CA PRO A 40 -0.48 4.95 -8.77
C PRO A 40 -0.79 3.52 -9.25
N ASP A 41 -1.34 3.36 -10.46
CA ASP A 41 -1.67 2.07 -11.06
C ASP A 41 -0.54 1.44 -11.90
N ALA A 42 0.58 2.16 -12.13
CA ALA A 42 1.67 1.68 -12.97
C ALA A 42 2.28 0.37 -12.45
N ILE A 43 2.46 0.27 -11.13
CA ILE A 43 3.00 -0.92 -10.47
C ILE A 43 2.08 -2.12 -10.67
N GLU A 44 0.78 -1.94 -10.48
CA GLU A 44 -0.21 -3.01 -10.61
C GLU A 44 -0.28 -3.51 -12.06
N ARG A 45 -0.31 -2.59 -13.04
CA ARG A 45 -0.27 -2.93 -14.47
C ARG A 45 1.03 -3.63 -14.85
N PHE A 46 2.17 -3.18 -14.34
CA PHE A 46 3.47 -3.81 -14.59
C PHE A 46 3.49 -5.25 -14.07
N ILE A 47 2.96 -5.48 -12.87
CA ILE A 47 2.82 -6.82 -12.29
C ILE A 47 1.94 -7.70 -13.18
N ALA A 48 0.76 -7.22 -13.58
CA ALA A 48 -0.17 -7.96 -14.43
C ALA A 48 0.45 -8.34 -15.79
N VAL A 49 1.12 -7.39 -16.44
CA VAL A 49 1.81 -7.59 -17.73
C VAL A 49 2.94 -8.62 -17.60
N THR A 50 3.73 -8.54 -16.52
CA THR A 50 4.81 -9.49 -16.27
C THR A 50 4.26 -10.89 -16.00
N GLU A 51 3.18 -11.00 -15.22
CA GLU A 51 2.54 -12.28 -14.95
C GLU A 51 1.98 -12.93 -16.21
N ALA A 52 1.34 -12.14 -17.09
CA ALA A 52 0.82 -12.63 -18.35
C ALA A 52 1.93 -13.14 -19.27
N TYR A 53 3.00 -12.37 -19.40
CA TYR A 53 4.17 -12.77 -20.18
C TYR A 53 4.81 -14.05 -19.64
N ASP A 54 5.08 -14.12 -18.34
CA ASP A 54 5.71 -15.27 -17.67
C ASP A 54 4.90 -16.57 -17.89
N PHE A 55 3.57 -16.49 -17.78
CA PHE A 55 2.68 -17.62 -18.02
C PHE A 55 2.68 -18.07 -19.47
N LEU A 56 2.49 -17.13 -20.41
CA LEU A 56 2.43 -17.42 -21.84
C LEU A 56 3.75 -18.00 -22.34
N ILE A 57 4.91 -17.44 -21.95
CA ILE A 57 6.21 -17.97 -22.36
C ILE A 57 6.44 -19.42 -21.92
N SER A 58 5.95 -19.77 -20.73
CA SER A 58 6.22 -21.10 -20.15
C SER A 58 5.28 -22.17 -20.67
N ASN A 59 4.11 -21.79 -21.19
CA ASN A 59 3.04 -22.71 -21.52
C ASN A 59 2.51 -22.54 -22.95
N PHE A 60 3.05 -21.63 -23.76
CA PHE A 60 2.52 -21.24 -25.08
C PHE A 60 2.03 -22.43 -25.91
N ASP A 61 2.90 -23.42 -26.11
CA ASP A 61 2.61 -24.60 -26.91
C ASP A 61 1.55 -25.51 -26.26
N LYS A 62 1.53 -25.59 -24.94
CA LYS A 62 0.58 -26.44 -24.18
C LYS A 62 -0.83 -25.86 -24.17
N VAL A 63 -0.96 -24.54 -24.25
CA VAL A 63 -2.27 -23.88 -24.10
C VAL A 63 -2.98 -23.65 -25.43
N ALA A 64 -2.28 -23.84 -26.56
CA ALA A 64 -2.85 -23.61 -27.88
C ALA A 64 -3.85 -24.70 -28.31
N ASP A 65 -3.74 -25.91 -27.75
CA ASP A 65 -4.44 -27.08 -28.27
C ASP A 65 -5.86 -27.27 -27.71
N ASP A 66 -6.07 -27.13 -26.39
CA ASP A 66 -7.38 -27.35 -25.78
C ASP A 66 -7.55 -26.72 -24.36
N ALA A 67 -8.81 -26.65 -23.91
CA ALA A 67 -9.19 -26.04 -22.64
C ALA A 67 -8.75 -26.83 -21.39
N GLU A 68 -8.58 -28.15 -21.49
CA GLU A 68 -8.13 -29.00 -20.39
C GLU A 68 -6.62 -28.84 -20.16
N SER A 69 -5.84 -28.79 -21.23
CA SER A 69 -4.41 -28.49 -21.22
C SER A 69 -4.12 -27.12 -20.60
N PHE A 70 -4.97 -26.11 -20.85
CA PHE A 70 -4.93 -24.84 -20.12
C PHE A 70 -5.16 -24.98 -18.62
N ARG A 71 -6.17 -25.77 -18.21
CA ARG A 71 -6.47 -25.97 -16.78
C ARG A 71 -5.30 -26.62 -16.05
N GLN A 72 -4.68 -27.62 -16.65
CA GLN A 72 -3.51 -28.29 -16.09
C GLN A 72 -2.32 -27.34 -15.98
N ALA A 73 -2.00 -26.60 -17.05
CA ALA A 73 -0.95 -25.58 -17.04
C ALA A 73 -1.20 -24.50 -15.97
N MET A 74 -2.46 -24.09 -15.79
CA MET A 74 -2.84 -23.12 -14.75
C MET A 74 -2.70 -23.69 -13.33
N GLU A 75 -3.01 -24.97 -13.12
CA GLU A 75 -2.83 -25.61 -11.82
C GLU A 75 -1.35 -25.74 -11.48
N GLU A 76 -0.52 -26.17 -12.43
CA GLU A 76 0.94 -26.20 -12.30
C GLU A 76 1.50 -24.80 -12.02
N TRP A 77 1.05 -23.80 -12.77
CA TRP A 77 1.46 -22.41 -12.58
C TRP A 77 1.10 -21.89 -11.18
N ARG A 78 -0.09 -22.22 -10.69
CA ARG A 78 -0.54 -21.86 -9.34
C ARG A 78 0.36 -22.50 -8.28
N LYS A 79 0.70 -23.78 -8.43
CA LYS A 79 1.64 -24.50 -7.54
C LYS A 79 3.02 -23.85 -7.58
N TYR A 80 3.56 -23.57 -8.78
CA TYR A 80 4.83 -22.88 -8.96
C TYR A 80 4.86 -21.51 -8.27
N ARG A 81 3.81 -20.70 -8.41
CA ARG A 81 3.70 -19.38 -7.78
C ARG A 81 3.68 -19.47 -6.26
N GLN A 82 2.91 -20.41 -5.72
CA GLN A 82 2.85 -20.68 -4.28
C GLN A 82 4.22 -21.09 -3.75
N ASP A 83 4.94 -21.94 -4.46
CA ASP A 83 6.28 -22.38 -4.06
C ASP A 83 7.32 -21.27 -4.15
N ARG A 84 7.28 -20.43 -5.19
CA ARG A 84 8.13 -19.23 -5.29
C ARG A 84 7.87 -18.29 -4.10
N SER A 85 6.61 -18.11 -3.71
CA SER A 85 6.22 -17.31 -2.53
C SER A 85 6.76 -17.93 -1.23
N LYS A 86 6.57 -19.23 -1.02
CA LYS A 86 7.12 -19.98 0.12
C LYS A 86 8.65 -19.90 0.18
N ARG A 87 9.35 -20.01 -0.95
CA ARG A 87 10.82 -19.88 -1.03
C ARG A 87 11.27 -18.48 -0.62
N LYS A 88 10.63 -17.42 -1.13
CA LYS A 88 10.92 -16.04 -0.70
C LYS A 88 10.70 -15.88 0.81
N ALA A 89 9.56 -16.37 1.33
CA ALA A 89 9.27 -16.34 2.76
C ALA A 89 10.30 -17.12 3.60
N ASN A 90 10.72 -18.30 3.13
CA ASN A 90 11.75 -19.13 3.78
C ASN A 90 13.13 -18.47 3.77
N VAL A 91 13.50 -17.78 2.68
CA VAL A 91 14.73 -16.96 2.63
C VAL A 91 14.68 -15.87 3.70
N TYR A 92 13.54 -15.21 3.88
CA TYR A 92 13.38 -14.20 4.95
C TYR A 92 13.32 -14.80 6.36
N ALA A 93 12.73 -15.99 6.52
CA ALA A 93 12.65 -16.68 7.81
C ALA A 93 14.01 -17.23 8.26
N ARG A 94 14.84 -17.67 7.30
CA ARG A 94 16.21 -18.17 7.55
C ARG A 94 17.23 -17.04 7.64
N ALA A 95 17.04 -15.95 6.90
CA ALA A 95 17.81 -14.73 7.14
C ALA A 95 17.50 -14.25 8.57
N SER A 96 18.55 -14.00 9.37
CA SER A 96 18.38 -13.52 10.75
C SER A 96 17.32 -12.40 10.80
N TYR A 97 16.41 -12.46 11.77
CA TYR A 97 15.40 -11.43 12.01
C TYR A 97 15.99 -9.99 12.02
N ILE A 98 17.26 -9.86 12.38
CA ILE A 98 18.05 -8.61 12.35
C ILE A 98 18.32 -8.11 10.92
N THR A 99 18.42 -8.99 9.93
CA THR A 99 18.54 -8.66 8.50
C THR A 99 17.17 -8.33 7.92
N PHE A 100 16.13 -9.09 8.28
CA PHE A 100 14.76 -8.81 7.84
C PHE A 100 14.28 -7.40 8.24
N LYS A 101 14.54 -6.96 9.48
CA LYS A 101 14.18 -5.61 9.94
C LYS A 101 14.87 -4.46 9.19
N LYS A 102 15.95 -4.74 8.44
CA LYS A 102 16.67 -3.73 7.64
C LYS A 102 16.09 -3.59 6.24
N THR A 103 15.30 -4.56 5.76
CA THR A 103 14.67 -4.55 4.44
C THR A 103 13.62 -3.45 4.31
N GLN A 104 13.38 -2.98 3.08
CA GLN A 104 12.33 -2.00 2.79
C GLN A 104 10.95 -2.52 3.19
N LEU A 105 10.65 -3.80 2.96
CA LEU A 105 9.38 -4.43 3.30
C LEU A 105 9.00 -4.29 4.79
N TYR A 106 9.96 -4.53 5.70
CA TYR A 106 9.70 -4.36 7.14
C TYR A 106 9.53 -2.89 7.54
N LYS A 107 10.31 -1.99 6.93
CA LYS A 107 10.26 -0.55 7.22
C LYS A 107 8.94 0.08 6.74
N THR A 108 8.48 -0.25 5.55
CA THR A 108 7.23 0.29 4.98
C THR A 108 5.98 -0.25 5.69
N THR A 109 6.04 -1.46 6.23
CA THR A 109 4.94 -2.04 7.04
C THR A 109 4.76 -1.30 8.38
N ARG A 110 5.74 -0.49 8.81
CA ARG A 110 5.67 0.23 10.06
C ARG A 110 4.91 1.56 9.90
N ILE A 111 3.60 1.45 9.77
CA ILE A 111 2.67 2.58 9.57
C ILE A 111 2.66 3.57 10.76
N PHE A 112 3.25 3.21 11.91
CA PHE A 112 3.25 3.99 13.15
C PHE A 112 4.63 4.56 13.52
N ASP A 113 5.24 5.30 12.60
CA ASP A 113 6.43 6.07 12.90
C ASP A 113 6.09 7.40 13.59
N GLY A 114 7.06 8.02 14.27
CA GLY A 114 6.83 9.24 15.07
C GLY A 114 6.24 10.42 14.28
N THR A 115 6.35 10.40 12.96
CA THR A 115 5.74 11.38 12.05
C THR A 115 4.21 11.34 12.11
N THR A 116 3.57 10.16 12.13
CA THR A 116 2.10 10.06 12.20
C THR A 116 1.55 10.56 13.53
N ILE A 117 2.33 10.40 14.60
CA ILE A 117 2.03 10.97 15.91
C ILE A 117 2.08 12.50 15.86
N ILE A 118 3.11 13.08 15.23
CA ILE A 118 3.23 14.54 15.07
C ILE A 118 2.08 15.09 14.21
N PHE A 119 1.77 14.45 13.08
CA PHE A 119 0.67 14.88 12.22
C PHE A 119 -0.70 14.77 12.89
N SER A 120 -1.00 13.65 13.58
CA SER A 120 -2.26 13.48 14.32
C SER A 120 -2.40 14.49 15.45
N LEU A 121 -1.31 14.80 16.17
CA LEU A 121 -1.29 15.83 17.19
C LEU A 121 -1.54 17.22 16.60
N ALA A 122 -0.88 17.54 15.49
CA ALA A 122 -1.04 18.82 14.80
C ALA A 122 -2.47 19.02 14.27
N ILE A 123 -3.06 17.99 13.66
CA ILE A 123 -4.45 18.02 13.18
C ILE A 123 -5.42 18.21 14.35
N SER A 124 -5.22 17.49 15.46
CA SER A 124 -6.05 17.63 16.65
C SER A 124 -5.99 19.05 17.23
N ILE A 125 -4.79 19.62 17.39
CA ILE A 125 -4.60 20.99 17.85
C ILE A 125 -5.26 21.98 16.89
N MET A 126 -5.06 21.79 15.58
CA MET A 126 -5.65 22.62 14.55
C MET A 126 -7.19 22.60 14.65
N VAL A 127 -7.82 21.42 14.76
CA VAL A 127 -9.28 21.28 14.93
C VAL A 127 -9.76 22.02 16.18
N ILE A 128 -9.09 21.88 17.32
CA ILE A 128 -9.45 22.57 18.56
C ILE A 128 -9.35 24.09 18.38
N VAL A 129 -8.23 24.58 17.83
CA VAL A 129 -8.00 26.02 17.59
C VAL A 129 -9.05 26.60 16.66
N TYR A 130 -9.30 25.97 15.50
CA TYR A 130 -10.31 26.44 14.55
C TYR A 130 -11.72 26.38 15.14
N THR A 131 -12.02 25.38 15.97
CA THR A 131 -13.33 25.27 16.63
C THR A 131 -13.55 26.41 17.62
N VAL A 132 -12.56 26.69 18.48
CA VAL A 132 -12.63 27.78 19.47
C VAL A 132 -12.62 29.14 18.80
N PHE A 133 -11.65 29.39 17.93
CA PHE A 133 -11.51 30.67 17.24
C PHE A 133 -12.71 30.93 16.32
N GLY A 134 -13.13 29.94 15.53
CA GLY A 134 -14.27 30.05 14.64
C GLY A 134 -15.59 30.30 15.37
N TYR A 135 -15.78 29.69 16.54
CA TYR A 135 -16.94 29.96 17.39
C TYR A 135 -16.94 31.40 17.92
N ILE A 136 -15.80 31.87 18.46
CA ILE A 136 -15.64 33.25 18.95
C ILE A 136 -15.83 34.26 17.80
N TYR A 137 -15.26 33.99 16.64
CA TYR A 137 -15.39 34.83 15.46
C TYR A 137 -16.85 34.95 15.02
N ARG A 138 -17.58 33.83 14.94
CA ARG A 138 -19.00 33.85 14.55
C ARG A 138 -19.90 34.53 15.60
N LEU A 139 -19.50 34.54 16.88
CA LEU A 139 -20.20 35.34 17.90
C LEU A 139 -20.07 36.85 17.64
N LYS A 140 -18.90 37.31 17.17
CA LYS A 140 -18.66 38.72 16.84
C LYS A 140 -19.21 39.11 15.46
N HIS A 141 -19.23 38.17 14.51
CA HIS A 141 -19.67 38.36 13.13
C HIS A 141 -20.77 37.35 12.77
N PRO A 142 -22.01 37.56 13.22
CA PRO A 142 -23.13 36.67 12.89
C PRO A 142 -23.45 36.73 11.40
N ILE A 143 -23.74 35.57 10.80
CA ILE A 143 -24.08 35.48 9.38
C ILE A 143 -25.59 35.77 9.24
N PRO A 144 -26.02 36.72 8.38
CA PRO A 144 -27.42 37.16 8.31
C PRO A 144 -28.44 36.03 8.13
N GLN A 145 -28.08 34.98 7.38
CA GLN A 145 -28.98 33.85 7.08
C GLN A 145 -28.97 32.73 8.14
N PHE A 146 -27.93 32.64 8.97
CA PHE A 146 -27.71 31.50 9.87
C PHE A 146 -27.73 31.86 11.36
N GLY A 147 -27.83 33.16 11.70
CA GLY A 147 -27.89 33.62 13.08
C GLY A 147 -26.63 33.30 13.90
N LYS A 148 -26.82 33.13 15.21
CA LYS A 148 -25.72 32.85 16.17
C LYS A 148 -25.18 31.42 15.99
N PRO A 149 -23.88 31.17 16.26
CA PRO A 149 -23.31 29.82 16.23
C PRO A 149 -24.02 28.86 17.20
N SER A 150 -24.21 27.60 16.77
CA SER A 150 -24.76 26.55 17.63
C SER A 150 -23.75 26.08 18.67
N VAL A 151 -24.13 26.17 19.94
CA VAL A 151 -23.34 25.66 21.09
C VAL A 151 -23.14 24.15 20.99
N LEU A 152 -24.16 23.42 20.52
CA LEU A 152 -24.10 21.97 20.38
C LEU A 152 -23.03 21.57 19.36
N VAL A 153 -23.00 22.22 18.20
CA VAL A 153 -22.00 21.97 17.16
C VAL A 153 -20.59 22.28 17.67
N PHE A 154 -20.44 23.37 18.43
CA PHE A 154 -19.19 23.71 19.09
C PHE A 154 -18.71 22.61 20.04
N ILE A 155 -19.57 22.11 20.92
CA ILE A 155 -19.24 21.03 21.87
C ILE A 155 -18.87 19.75 21.13
N MET A 156 -19.62 19.36 20.10
CA MET A 156 -19.34 18.16 19.29
C MET A 156 -17.95 18.21 18.63
N LEU A 157 -17.62 19.34 17.99
CA LEU A 157 -16.33 19.53 17.33
C LEU A 157 -15.17 19.61 18.34
N LEU A 158 -15.41 20.21 19.51
CA LEU A 158 -14.43 20.28 20.59
C LEU A 158 -14.13 18.88 21.15
N LEU A 159 -15.16 18.07 21.41
CA LEU A 159 -15.02 16.69 21.86
C LEU A 159 -14.29 15.83 20.82
N LEU A 160 -14.60 16.00 19.53
CA LEU A 160 -13.89 15.32 18.45
C LEU A 160 -12.39 15.68 18.44
N GLY A 161 -12.06 16.97 18.61
CA GLY A 161 -10.68 17.43 18.74
C GLY A 161 -9.95 16.80 19.94
N ILE A 162 -10.60 16.78 21.12
CA ILE A 162 -10.06 16.18 22.35
C ILE A 162 -9.89 14.66 22.22
N LEU A 163 -10.80 13.97 21.53
CA LEU A 163 -10.69 12.55 21.26
C LEU A 163 -9.43 12.25 20.44
N PHE A 164 -9.22 12.96 19.32
CA PHE A 164 -8.01 12.81 18.52
C PHE A 164 -6.74 13.16 19.30
N PHE A 165 -6.80 14.17 20.17
CA PHE A 165 -5.68 14.56 21.04
C PHE A 165 -5.30 13.41 21.99
N SER A 166 -6.31 12.83 22.65
CA SER A 166 -6.15 11.73 23.61
C SER A 166 -5.55 10.50 22.95
N ILE A 167 -6.04 10.15 21.75
CA ILE A 167 -5.49 9.07 20.94
C ILE A 167 -4.01 9.34 20.60
N SER A 168 -3.70 10.56 20.16
CA SER A 168 -2.31 10.96 19.85
C SER A 168 -1.38 10.85 21.06
N LEU A 169 -1.85 11.21 22.26
CA LEU A 169 -1.08 11.07 23.51
C LEU A 169 -0.80 9.60 23.87
N ILE A 170 -1.77 8.71 23.68
CA ILE A 170 -1.57 7.26 23.88
C ILE A 170 -0.46 6.76 22.95
N TYR A 171 -0.53 7.10 21.66
CA TYR A 171 0.51 6.73 20.69
C TYR A 171 1.87 7.33 21.03
N LEU A 172 1.92 8.59 21.48
CA LEU A 172 3.17 9.25 21.89
C LEU A 172 3.82 8.53 23.08
N LYS A 173 3.02 8.09 24.05
CA LYS A 173 3.49 7.33 25.21
C LYS A 173 4.12 6.01 24.78
N ASP A 174 3.46 5.28 23.88
CA ASP A 174 3.95 4.00 23.35
C ASP A 174 5.21 4.15 22.49
N TYR A 175 5.28 5.21 21.69
CA TYR A 175 6.47 5.56 20.92
C TYR A 175 7.66 5.85 21.83
N ARG A 176 7.47 6.68 22.88
CA ARG A 176 8.51 7.01 23.85
C ARG A 176 9.00 5.77 24.60
N ASN A 177 8.09 4.88 25.00
CA ASN A 177 8.42 3.63 25.67
C ASN A 177 9.24 2.69 24.77
N SER A 178 8.85 2.61 23.51
CA SER A 178 9.57 1.84 22.48
C SER A 178 10.98 2.41 22.22
N SER A 179 11.13 3.73 22.18
CA SER A 179 12.41 4.42 22.04
C SER A 179 13.34 4.18 23.25
N LYS A 180 12.82 4.29 24.48
CA LYS A 180 13.58 3.98 25.72
C LYS A 180 14.10 2.54 25.74
N LYS A 181 13.28 1.56 25.35
CA LYS A 181 13.69 0.14 25.26
C LYS A 181 14.83 -0.05 24.24
N ARG A 182 14.83 0.67 23.12
CA ARG A 182 15.92 0.62 22.13
C ARG A 182 17.22 1.20 22.67
N ARG A 183 17.15 2.36 23.33
CA ARG A 183 18.34 2.99 23.96
C ARG A 183 18.97 2.08 25.02
N LYS A 184 18.15 1.45 25.87
CA LYS A 184 18.64 0.48 26.88
C LYS A 184 19.25 -0.79 26.28
N LYS A 185 18.78 -1.26 25.11
CA LYS A 185 19.39 -2.40 24.40
C LYS A 185 20.73 -2.03 23.74
N ARG A 186 20.84 -0.82 23.19
CA ARG A 186 22.10 -0.32 22.59
C ARG A 186 23.21 -0.21 23.64
N ASN A 187 22.91 0.38 24.80
CA ASN A 187 23.86 0.50 25.92
C ASN A 187 24.21 -0.84 26.62
N ARG A 188 23.62 -1.96 26.22
CA ARG A 188 23.98 -3.31 26.73
C ARG A 188 24.82 -4.11 25.73
N GLN A 189 25.01 -3.58 24.52
CA GLN A 189 25.79 -4.20 23.44
C GLN A 189 27.10 -3.43 23.18
N GLU A 190 27.30 -2.32 23.89
CA GLU A 190 28.55 -1.55 24.01
C GLU A 190 29.14 -1.86 25.40
#